data_AF-A0A486T678-F1
#
_entry.id   AF-A0A486T678-F1
#
_cell.length_a   1.000
_cell.length_b   1.000
_cell.length_c   1.000
_cell.angle_alpha   90.00
_cell.angle_beta   90.00
_cell.angle_gamma   90.00
#
_symmetry.space_group_name_H-M   'P 1'
#
loop_
_entity.id
_entity.type
_entity.pdbx_description
1 polymer ?
#
loop_
_entity_poly.entity_id
_entity_poly.type
_entity_poly.pdbx_seq_one_letter_code
_entity_poly.pdbx_strand_id
1 'polypeptide(L)'
;MNIETVNELIASLESAGELSIRGQKFLTLAKAFKQLAAENVELKQSERELDKTCAEEFGQDWVSEFTETPATDRIVAEAEARGVEKFAAHLRANDNGASVCKMIALGADDFAKQLREGDGK
;
A
#
# COMPACT_ATOMS: atom_id res chain seq x y z
N MET A 1 -47.81 -1.67 11.91
CA MET A 1 -46.77 -1.77 10.85
C MET A 1 -47.29 -2.76 9.82
N ASN A 2 -47.46 -2.36 8.55
CA ASN A 2 -47.97 -3.24 7.49
C ASN A 2 -46.79 -3.84 6.69
N ILE A 3 -47.06 -4.88 5.89
CA ILE A 3 -46.04 -5.60 5.12
C ILE A 3 -45.39 -4.71 4.04
N GLU A 4 -46.12 -3.77 3.43
CA GLU A 4 -45.56 -2.81 2.47
C GLU A 4 -44.51 -1.90 3.10
N THR A 5 -44.76 -1.37 4.31
CA THR A 5 -43.79 -0.53 5.02
C THR A 5 -42.51 -1.29 5.35
N VAL A 6 -42.62 -2.60 5.62
CA VAL A 6 -41.45 -3.46 5.86
C VAL A 6 -40.68 -3.68 4.57
N ASN A 7 -41.36 -3.92 3.45
CA ASN A 7 -40.73 -4.14 2.14
C ASN A 7 -40.02 -2.88 1.62
N GLU A 8 -40.63 -1.70 1.80
CA GLU A 8 -40.00 -0.41 1.46
C GLU A 8 -38.76 -0.14 2.30
N LEU A 9 -38.80 -0.49 3.60
CA LEU A 9 -37.64 -0.36 4.48
C LEU A 9 -36.50 -1.30 4.09
N ILE A 10 -36.81 -2.56 3.76
CA ILE A 10 -35.82 -3.53 3.27
C ILE A 10 -35.18 -3.03 1.97
N ALA A 11 -35.99 -2.61 1.00
CA ALA A 11 -35.49 -2.07 -0.26
C ALA A 11 -34.61 -0.82 -0.05
N SER A 12 -35.01 0.07 0.87
CA SER A 12 -34.21 1.26 1.19
C SER A 12 -32.88 0.91 1.85
N LEU A 13 -32.83 -0.10 2.72
CA LEU A 13 -31.60 -0.56 3.37
C LEU A 13 -30.67 -1.32 2.41
N GLU A 14 -31.23 -2.11 1.51
CA GLU A 14 -30.48 -2.83 0.47
C GLU A 14 -29.96 -1.88 -0.61
N SER A 15 -30.74 -0.85 -1.00
CA SER A 15 -30.32 0.15 -1.98
C SER A 15 -29.35 1.18 -1.43
N ALA A 16 -29.35 1.40 -0.10
CA ALA A 16 -28.49 2.40 0.53
C ALA A 16 -27.01 2.12 0.23
N GLY A 17 -26.59 0.85 0.15
CA GLY A 17 -25.18 0.51 -0.11
C GLY A 17 -24.20 1.15 0.89
N GLU A 18 -24.71 1.71 1.99
CA GLU A 18 -23.93 2.52 2.92
C GLU A 18 -23.07 1.60 3.76
N LEU A 19 -21.77 1.90 3.76
CA LEU A 19 -20.82 1.21 4.62
C LEU A 19 -21.31 1.32 6.06
N SER A 20 -21.39 0.19 6.77
CA SER A 20 -21.71 0.21 8.20
C SER A 20 -20.84 1.23 8.94
N ILE A 21 -21.32 1.79 10.05
CA ILE A 21 -20.54 2.72 10.90
C ILE A 21 -19.13 2.16 11.21
N ARG A 22 -19.03 0.84 11.39
CA ARG A 22 -17.76 0.11 11.56
C ARG A 22 -16.91 0.16 10.29
N GLY A 23 -17.49 -0.13 9.13
CA GLY A 23 -16.83 -0.03 7.83
C GLY A 23 -16.28 1.38 7.57
N GLN A 24 -17.08 2.42 7.85
CA GLN A 24 -16.67 3.81 7.64
C GLN A 24 -15.46 4.18 8.53
N LYS A 25 -15.48 3.76 9.80
CA LYS A 25 -14.34 3.94 10.71
C LYS A 25 -13.08 3.23 10.20
N PHE A 26 -13.20 2.01 9.70
CA PHE A 26 -12.07 1.29 9.11
C PHE A 26 -11.51 1.98 7.88
N LEU A 27 -12.37 2.50 6.99
CA LEU A 27 -11.92 3.21 5.80
C LEU A 27 -11.15 4.49 6.16
N THR A 28 -11.65 5.26 7.14
CA THR A 28 -10.94 6.45 7.64
C THR A 28 -9.59 6.08 8.24
N LEU A 29 -9.53 5.03 9.05
CA LEU A 29 -8.29 4.55 9.66
C LEU A 29 -7.29 4.06 8.60
N ALA A 30 -7.75 3.33 7.59
CA ALA A 30 -6.90 2.86 6.49
C ALA A 30 -6.31 4.03 5.69
N LYS A 31 -7.08 5.10 5.46
CA LYS A 31 -6.57 6.32 4.82
C LYS A 31 -5.50 7.00 5.67
N ALA A 32 -5.72 7.12 6.98
CA ALA A 32 -4.75 7.70 7.90
C ALA A 32 -3.45 6.89 7.93
N PHE A 33 -3.53 5.56 7.96
CA PHE A 33 -2.33 4.70 7.89
C PHE A 33 -1.59 4.83 6.56
N LYS A 34 -2.31 4.94 5.43
CA LYS A 34 -1.68 5.18 4.13
C LYS A 34 -0.94 6.51 4.09
N GLN A 35 -1.54 7.57 4.64
CA GLN A 35 -0.91 8.88 4.73
C GLN A 35 0.32 8.85 5.63
N LEU A 36 0.22 8.24 6.81
CA LEU A 36 1.34 8.11 7.74
C LEU A 36 2.51 7.31 7.13
N ALA A 37 2.21 6.26 6.36
CA ALA A 37 3.24 5.51 5.64
C ALA A 37 3.98 6.39 4.61
N ALA A 38 3.26 7.26 3.89
CA ALA A 38 3.86 8.18 2.93
C ALA A 38 4.74 9.24 3.63
N GLU A 39 4.24 9.86 4.70
CA GLU A 39 5.01 10.85 5.48
C GLU A 39 6.28 10.25 6.08
N ASN A 40 6.24 9.00 6.53
CA ASN A 40 7.44 8.30 7.03
C ASN A 40 8.49 8.05 5.93
N VAL A 41 8.07 7.79 4.69
CA VAL A 41 9.01 7.65 3.56
C VAL A 41 9.70 8.97 3.27
N GLU A 42 8.95 10.07 3.26
CA GLU A 42 9.48 11.41 3.07
C GLU A 42 10.42 11.84 4.20
N LEU A 43 10.06 11.52 5.46
CA LEU A 43 10.92 11.78 6.62
C LEU A 43 12.25 11.02 6.55
N LYS A 44 12.25 9.74 6.16
CA LYS A 44 13.48 8.99 5.94
C LYS A 44 14.34 9.58 4.84
N GLN A 45 13.71 10.08 3.77
CA GLN A 45 14.44 10.73 2.69
C GLN A 45 15.05 12.06 3.18
N SER A 46 14.32 12.84 3.97
CA SER A 46 14.84 14.05 4.59
C SER A 46 15.98 13.77 5.57
N GLU A 47 15.90 12.69 6.36
CA GLU A 47 16.98 12.24 7.26
C GLU A 47 18.25 11.90 6.47
N ARG A 48 18.13 11.24 5.31
CA ARG A 48 19.27 10.98 4.39
C ARG A 48 19.91 12.24 3.85
N GLU A 49 19.09 13.23 3.51
CA GLU A 49 19.61 14.50 3.01
C GLU A 49 20.33 15.28 4.11
N LEU A 50 19.76 15.33 5.31
CA LEU A 50 20.40 15.94 6.47
C LEU A 50 21.72 15.25 6.81
N ASP A 51 21.72 13.92 6.86
CA ASP A 51 22.91 13.13 7.14
C ASP A 51 24.05 13.43 6.16
N LYS A 52 23.72 13.50 4.86
CA LYS A 52 24.66 13.88 3.82
C LYS A 52 25.21 15.29 4.04
N THR A 53 24.35 16.27 4.31
CA THR A 53 24.77 17.65 4.57
C THR A 53 25.67 17.72 5.81
N CYS A 54 25.33 17.01 6.87
CA CYS A 54 26.16 16.97 8.08
C CYS A 54 27.52 16.31 7.83
N ALA A 55 27.58 15.24 7.04
CA ALA A 55 28.85 14.63 6.64
C ALA A 55 29.72 15.58 5.81
N GLU A 56 29.12 16.42 4.96
CA GLU A 56 29.82 17.45 4.17
C GLU A 56 30.37 18.58 5.05
N GLU A 57 29.60 19.06 6.04
CA GLU A 57 29.97 20.17 6.91
C GLU A 57 30.94 19.78 8.03
N PHE A 58 30.76 18.59 8.64
CA PHE A 58 31.51 18.17 9.82
C PHE A 58 32.62 17.14 9.52
N GLY A 59 32.71 16.64 8.29
CA GLY A 59 33.77 15.72 7.86
C GLY A 59 33.61 14.29 8.39
N GLN A 60 34.71 13.52 8.37
CA GLN A 60 34.68 12.07 8.61
C GLN A 60 34.31 11.65 10.05
N ASP A 61 34.25 12.58 10.98
CA ASP A 61 33.85 12.34 12.38
C ASP A 61 32.32 12.39 12.57
N TRP A 62 31.56 12.72 11.51
CA TRP A 62 30.10 12.64 11.54
C TRP A 62 29.64 11.19 11.69
N VAL A 63 28.82 10.93 12.70
CA VAL A 63 28.19 9.64 12.93
C VAL A 63 26.73 9.75 12.53
N SER A 64 26.35 9.05 11.47
CA SER A 64 24.96 8.90 11.06
C SER A 64 24.21 8.02 12.05
N GLU A 65 23.10 8.52 12.60
CA GLU A 65 22.18 7.72 13.41
C GLU A 65 20.81 7.72 12.71
N PHE A 66 20.56 6.66 11.93
CA PHE A 66 19.32 6.50 11.17
C PHE A 66 18.18 5.95 12.02
N THR A 67 17.01 6.57 11.89
CA THR A 67 15.80 6.07 12.52
C THR A 67 15.25 4.86 11.73
N GLU A 68 15.44 3.65 12.26
CA GLU A 68 14.83 2.45 11.69
C GLU A 68 13.31 2.39 11.98
N THR A 69 12.50 2.08 10.96
CA THR A 69 11.05 1.89 11.12
C THR A 69 10.54 0.60 10.44
N PRO A 70 10.96 -0.59 10.93
CA PRO A 70 10.72 -1.87 10.25
C PRO A 70 9.24 -2.20 10.06
N ALA A 71 8.37 -1.74 10.96
CA ALA A 71 6.93 -1.91 10.84
C ALA A 71 6.35 -1.12 9.65
N THR A 72 6.80 0.12 9.45
CA THR A 72 6.39 0.97 8.34
C THR A 72 6.94 0.42 7.03
N ASP A 73 8.21 -0.01 7.01
CA ASP A 73 8.84 -0.58 5.83
C ASP A 73 8.07 -1.81 5.32
N ARG A 74 7.67 -2.70 6.24
CA ARG A 74 6.83 -3.86 5.88
C ARG A 74 5.46 -3.46 5.33
N ILE A 75 4.86 -2.39 5.84
CA ILE A 75 3.56 -1.89 5.36
C ILE A 75 3.70 -1.32 3.94
N VAL A 76 4.76 -0.55 3.68
CA VAL A 76 5.04 0.02 2.36
C VAL A 76 5.30 -1.10 1.36
N ALA A 77 6.17 -2.06 1.70
CA ALA A 77 6.50 -3.18 0.83
C ALA A 77 5.27 -4.04 0.49
N GLU A 78 4.38 -4.30 1.46
CA GLU A 78 3.10 -5.00 1.21
C GLU A 78 2.15 -4.15 0.34
N ALA A 79 2.17 -2.82 0.47
CA ALA A 79 1.37 -1.94 -0.38
C ALA A 79 1.87 -1.96 -1.83
N GLU A 80 3.18 -1.93 -2.04
CA GLU A 80 3.81 -2.03 -3.36
C GLU A 80 3.56 -3.40 -3.98
N ALA A 81 3.75 -4.49 -3.24
CA ALA A 81 3.48 -5.86 -3.69
C ALA A 81 2.03 -6.02 -4.19
N ARG A 82 1.04 -5.53 -3.42
CA ARG A 82 -0.37 -5.54 -3.85
C ARG A 82 -0.63 -4.69 -5.09
N GLY A 83 0.12 -3.60 -5.28
CA GLY A 83 0.06 -2.79 -6.50
C GLY A 83 0.54 -3.57 -7.72
N VAL A 84 1.68 -4.24 -7.59
CA VAL A 84 2.27 -5.10 -8.63
C VAL A 84 1.35 -6.29 -8.96
N GLU A 85 0.75 -6.93 -7.96
CA GLU A 85 -0.21 -8.02 -8.17
C GLU A 85 -1.45 -7.59 -8.95
N LYS A 86 -1.95 -6.37 -8.70
CA LYS A 86 -3.07 -5.81 -9.48
C LYS A 86 -2.67 -5.58 -10.94
N PHE A 87 -1.45 -5.12 -11.18
CA PHE A 87 -0.92 -4.99 -12.54
C PHE A 87 -0.77 -6.36 -13.22
N ALA A 88 -0.24 -7.36 -12.52
CA ALA A 88 -0.13 -8.73 -13.03
C ALA A 88 -1.51 -9.31 -13.37
N ALA A 89 -2.51 -9.11 -12.51
CA ALA A 89 -3.89 -9.52 -12.76
C ALA A 89 -4.49 -8.82 -13.99
N HIS A 90 -4.22 -7.52 -14.16
CA HIS A 90 -4.66 -6.77 -15.33
C HIS A 90 -4.06 -7.34 -16.63
N LEU A 91 -2.77 -7.68 -16.64
CA LEU A 91 -2.12 -8.30 -17.79
C LEU A 91 -2.70 -9.67 -18.13
N ARG A 92 -3.02 -10.50 -17.12
CA ARG A 92 -3.67 -11.80 -17.35
C ARG A 92 -5.07 -11.66 -17.94
N ALA A 93 -5.84 -10.66 -17.49
CA ALA A 93 -7.19 -10.43 -17.97
C ALA A 93 -7.23 -9.91 -19.42
N ASN A 94 -6.20 -9.19 -19.84
CA ASN A 94 -6.05 -8.66 -21.20
C ASN A 94 -5.21 -9.55 -22.13
N ASP A 95 -4.89 -10.79 -21.70
CA ASP A 95 -4.17 -11.74 -22.55
C ASP A 95 -5.07 -12.17 -23.73
N ASN A 96 -4.66 -11.78 -24.94
CA ASN A 96 -5.32 -12.16 -26.19
C ASN A 96 -4.71 -13.42 -26.84
N GLY A 97 -3.96 -14.21 -26.06
CA GLY A 97 -3.19 -15.36 -26.54
C GLY A 97 -1.72 -15.04 -26.82
N ALA A 98 -1.25 -13.85 -26.46
CA ALA A 98 0.14 -13.44 -26.65
C ALA A 98 1.00 -13.82 -25.44
N SER A 99 2.11 -14.54 -25.68
CA SER A 99 3.00 -15.02 -24.61
C SER A 99 3.62 -13.91 -23.75
N VAL A 100 3.72 -12.69 -24.28
CA VAL A 100 4.38 -11.55 -23.63
C VAL A 100 3.61 -11.10 -22.38
N CYS A 101 2.29 -10.94 -22.44
CA CYS A 101 1.49 -10.55 -21.27
C CYS A 101 1.61 -11.58 -20.14
N LYS A 102 1.64 -12.87 -20.50
CA LYS A 102 1.80 -13.96 -19.55
C LYS A 102 3.19 -13.97 -18.90
N MET A 103 4.26 -13.76 -19.67
CA MET A 103 5.62 -13.68 -19.13
C MET A 103 5.80 -12.48 -18.18
N ILE A 104 5.26 -11.31 -18.55
CA ILE A 104 5.35 -10.12 -17.70
C ILE A 104 4.54 -10.30 -16.41
N ALA A 105 3.35 -10.91 -16.49
CA ALA A 105 2.53 -11.17 -15.31
C ALA A 105 3.24 -12.13 -14.33
N LEU A 106 3.93 -13.15 -14.82
CA LEU A 106 4.74 -14.04 -13.99
C LEU A 106 5.90 -13.30 -13.31
N GLY A 107 6.66 -12.51 -14.06
CA GLY A 107 7.75 -11.71 -13.48
C GLY A 107 7.25 -10.67 -12.45
N ALA A 108 6.05 -10.12 -12.67
CA ALA A 108 5.41 -9.23 -11.72
C ALA A 108 5.01 -9.95 -10.41
N ASP A 109 4.49 -11.18 -10.47
CA ASP A 109 4.22 -11.96 -9.24
C ASP A 109 5.50 -12.24 -8.46
N ASP A 110 6.59 -12.62 -9.15
CA ASP A 110 7.88 -12.88 -8.51
C ASP A 110 8.43 -11.61 -7.85
N PHE A 111 8.31 -10.45 -8.52
CA PHE A 111 8.71 -9.17 -7.95
C PHE A 111 7.85 -8.78 -6.74
N ALA A 112 6.54 -8.99 -6.79
CA ALA A 112 5.65 -8.76 -5.64
C ALA A 112 6.03 -9.62 -4.43
N LYS A 113 6.47 -10.87 -4.66
CA LYS A 113 6.99 -11.75 -3.62
C LYS A 113 8.30 -11.24 -3.03
N GLN A 114 9.24 -10.80 -3.87
CA GLN A 114 10.51 -10.22 -3.44
C GLN A 114 10.31 -9.00 -2.55
N LEU A 115 9.36 -8.11 -2.90
CA LEU A 115 9.03 -6.95 -2.07
C LEU A 115 8.63 -7.36 -0.63
N ARG A 116 7.87 -8.44 -0.46
CA ARG A 116 7.42 -8.91 0.88
C ARG A 116 8.52 -9.59 1.69
N GLU A 117 9.34 -10.38 1.02
CA GLU A 117 10.42 -11.14 1.67
C GLU A 117 11.60 -10.23 2.05
N GLY A 118 11.64 -9.01 1.47
CA GLY A 118 12.79 -8.12 1.53
C GLY A 118 13.91 -8.63 0.63
N ASP A 119 14.78 -7.74 0.18
CA ASP A 119 16.06 -8.17 -0.40
C ASP A 119 16.77 -8.97 0.67
N GLY A 120 16.91 -10.28 0.50
CA GLY A 120 17.51 -11.19 1.49
C GLY A 120 18.98 -10.89 1.77
N LYS A 121 19.24 -9.80 2.50
CA LYS A 121 20.54 -9.33 2.98
C LYS A 121 20.52 -9.24 4.49
#